data_AF-A0A843B5C8-F1
#
_entry.id   AF-A0A843B5C8-F1
#
_cell.length_a   1.000
_cell.length_b   1.000
_cell.length_c   1.000
_cell.angle_alpha   90.00
_cell.angle_beta   90.00
_cell.angle_gamma   90.00
#
_symmetry.space_group_name_H-M   'P 1'
#
loop_
_entity.id
_entity.type
_entity.pdbx_description
1 polymer ?
#
loop_
_entity_poly.entity_id
_entity_poly.type
_entity_poly.pdbx_seq_one_letter_code
_entity_poly.pdbx_strand_id
1 'polypeptide(L)'
;MTDCNYLKEKEVPPAKVYVPAKGKEKDIYELIGECSRNLATGPDADLLALFTMNRLFHRPVFFEELRKAGVRDMPQAKQVGIEERQEAKKFLTRAGIKVMDMNLAYYNDDEALTPRFEEILSAMLCDLMSFSNLIRETKQTKLDFTMGGP
;
A
#
# COMPACT_ATOMS: atom_id res chain seq x y z
N MET A 1 -28.88 -3.61 -4.01
CA MET A 1 -27.53 -4.12 -4.38
C MET A 1 -26.97 -3.47 -5.66
N THR A 2 -27.74 -2.64 -6.37
CA THR A 2 -27.26 -1.85 -7.52
C THR A 2 -26.43 -0.63 -7.11
N ASP A 3 -26.54 -0.19 -5.84
CA ASP A 3 -25.95 1.07 -5.33
C ASP A 3 -24.47 1.00 -4.93
N CYS A 4 -23.79 -0.13 -5.10
CA CYS A 4 -22.41 -0.31 -4.63
C CYS A 4 -21.35 -0.38 -5.75
N ASN A 5 -21.68 0.00 -6.98
CA ASN A 5 -20.71 0.12 -8.09
C ASN A 5 -19.95 -1.19 -8.46
N TYR A 6 -20.41 -2.35 -7.98
CA TYR A 6 -19.75 -3.66 -8.23
C TYR A 6 -20.10 -4.29 -9.58
N LEU A 7 -21.13 -3.81 -10.28
CA LEU A 7 -21.64 -4.44 -11.50
C LEU A 7 -21.88 -3.38 -12.57
N LYS A 8 -21.35 -3.61 -13.78
CA LYS A 8 -21.76 -2.88 -14.99
C LYS A 8 -22.89 -3.66 -15.67
N GLU A 9 -24.05 -3.04 -15.81
CA GLU A 9 -25.19 -3.59 -16.56
C GLU A 9 -24.92 -3.43 -18.06
N LYS A 10 -24.95 -4.54 -18.81
CA LYS A 10 -24.91 -4.53 -20.27
C LYS A 10 -26.13 -5.27 -20.81
N GLU A 11 -26.96 -4.59 -21.58
CA GLU A 11 -28.09 -5.21 -22.27
C GLU A 11 -27.59 -5.99 -23.49
N VAL A 12 -27.78 -7.30 -23.50
CA VAL A 12 -27.56 -8.18 -24.66
C VAL A 12 -28.81 -9.07 -24.81
N PRO A 13 -29.73 -8.78 -25.74
CA PRO A 13 -30.97 -9.56 -25.88
C PRO A 13 -30.68 -11.06 -26.05
N PRO A 14 -31.45 -11.98 -25.43
CA PRO A 14 -32.66 -11.76 -24.62
C PRO A 14 -32.42 -11.59 -23.11
N ALA A 15 -31.18 -11.39 -22.64
CA ALA A 15 -30.84 -11.41 -21.21
C ALA A 15 -30.09 -10.16 -20.72
N LYS A 16 -30.28 -9.83 -19.43
CA LYS A 16 -29.45 -8.84 -18.74
C LYS A 16 -28.18 -9.53 -18.26
N VAL A 17 -27.02 -9.10 -18.78
CA VAL A 17 -25.72 -9.65 -18.35
C VAL A 17 -25.09 -8.66 -17.38
N TYR A 18 -24.89 -9.10 -16.14
CA TYR A 18 -24.14 -8.37 -15.12
C TYR A 18 -22.67 -8.74 -15.25
N VAL A 19 -21.85 -7.78 -15.70
CA VAL A 19 -20.40 -7.97 -15.71
C VAL A 19 -19.85 -7.42 -14.40
N PRO A 20 -19.00 -8.16 -13.66
CA PRO A 20 -18.27 -7.60 -12.55
C PRO A 20 -17.59 -6.32 -13.02
N ALA A 21 -17.89 -5.19 -12.40
CA ALA A 21 -17.09 -4.00 -12.62
C ALA A 21 -15.67 -4.38 -12.23
N LYS A 22 -14.74 -4.43 -13.18
CA LYS A 22 -13.31 -4.51 -12.85
C LYS A 22 -13.08 -3.40 -11.84
N GLY A 23 -12.73 -3.78 -10.61
CA GLY A 23 -12.40 -2.82 -9.57
C GLY A 23 -11.36 -1.85 -10.12
N LYS A 24 -11.44 -0.58 -9.68
CA LYS A 24 -10.43 0.42 -10.04
C LYS A 24 -9.05 -0.19 -9.75
N GLU A 25 -8.18 -0.25 -10.75
CA GLU A 25 -6.78 -0.66 -10.54
C GLU A 25 -6.18 0.32 -9.53
N LYS A 26 -5.63 -0.23 -8.44
CA LYS A 26 -5.01 0.55 -7.38
C LYS A 26 -3.73 1.17 -7.92
N ASP A 27 -3.51 2.44 -7.62
CA ASP A 27 -2.20 3.03 -7.88
C ASP A 27 -1.16 2.54 -6.87
N ILE A 28 0.13 2.85 -7.13
CA ILE A 28 1.23 2.39 -6.28
C ILE A 28 1.10 2.88 -4.83
N TYR A 29 0.55 4.08 -4.61
CA TYR A 29 0.37 4.63 -3.27
C TYR A 29 -0.75 3.91 -2.53
N GLU A 30 -1.89 3.71 -3.21
CA GLU A 30 -3.04 2.94 -2.70
C GLU A 30 -2.61 1.51 -2.32
N LEU A 31 -1.81 0.86 -3.18
CA LEU A 31 -1.30 -0.50 -2.95
C LEU A 31 -0.35 -0.56 -1.74
N ILE A 32 0.63 0.34 -1.65
CA ILE A 32 1.55 0.41 -0.49
C ILE A 32 0.76 0.64 0.81
N GLY A 33 -0.20 1.56 0.78
CA GLY A 33 -1.02 1.90 1.94
C GLY A 33 -1.86 0.73 2.45
N GLU A 34 -2.43 -0.06 1.54
CA GLU A 34 -3.19 -1.26 1.90
C GLU A 34 -2.30 -2.37 2.45
N CYS A 35 -1.20 -2.72 1.77
CA CYS A 35 -0.27 -3.74 2.26
C CYS A 35 0.28 -3.36 3.64
N SER A 36 0.60 -2.08 3.87
CA SER A 36 1.07 -1.60 5.18
C SER A 36 0.04 -1.78 6.28
N ARG A 37 -1.25 -1.51 6.00
CA ARG A 37 -2.35 -1.69 6.96
C ARG A 37 -2.72 -3.15 7.22
N ASN A 38 -2.39 -4.04 6.29
CA ASN A 38 -2.59 -5.48 6.50
C ASN A 38 -1.55 -6.06 7.47
N LEU A 39 -0.37 -5.45 7.57
CA LEU A 39 0.72 -5.91 8.44
C LEU A 39 0.80 -5.17 9.78
N ALA A 40 0.38 -3.90 9.81
CA ALA A 40 0.44 -3.05 11.00
C ALA A 40 -0.83 -2.21 11.14
N THR A 41 -1.04 -1.58 12.30
CA THR A 41 -2.24 -0.74 12.56
C THR A 41 -1.83 0.63 13.08
N GLY A 42 -2.63 1.65 12.74
CA GLY A 42 -2.45 3.00 13.26
C GLY A 42 -1.12 3.64 12.81
N PRO A 43 -0.42 4.37 13.70
CA PRO A 43 0.82 5.08 13.35
C PRO A 43 1.93 4.18 12.78
N ASP A 44 2.00 2.93 13.22
CA ASP A 44 3.01 1.97 12.74
C ASP A 44 2.79 1.64 11.26
N ALA A 45 1.54 1.54 10.81
CA ALA A 45 1.21 1.32 9.40
C ALA A 45 1.60 2.53 8.55
N ASP A 46 1.38 3.74 9.08
CA ASP A 46 1.71 4.98 8.39
C ASP A 46 3.24 5.17 8.29
N LEU A 47 3.98 4.81 9.33
CA LEU A 47 5.46 4.80 9.32
C LEU A 47 6.01 3.75 8.36
N LEU A 48 5.41 2.56 8.33
CA LEU A 48 5.80 1.49 7.43
C LEU A 48 5.53 1.86 5.96
N ALA A 49 4.41 2.52 5.68
CA ALA A 49 4.10 3.05 4.34
C ALA A 49 5.13 4.11 3.91
N LEU A 50 5.47 5.05 4.80
CA LEU A 50 6.51 6.05 4.55
C LEU A 50 7.87 5.40 4.27
N PHE A 51 8.31 4.47 5.14
CA PHE A 51 9.57 3.76 4.97
C PHE A 51 9.63 3.01 3.64
N THR A 52 8.55 2.31 3.29
CA THR A 52 8.41 1.59 2.02
C THR A 52 8.55 2.53 0.82
N MET A 53 7.88 3.68 0.85
CA MET A 53 8.00 4.68 -0.22
C MET A 53 9.39 5.30 -0.30
N ASN A 54 10.04 5.57 0.84
CA ASN A 54 11.41 6.08 0.85
C ASN A 54 12.39 5.08 0.22
N ARG A 55 12.25 3.79 0.54
CA ARG A 55 13.06 2.71 -0.05
C ARG A 55 12.82 2.54 -1.54
N LEU A 56 11.56 2.57 -1.99
CA LEU A 56 11.21 2.37 -3.40
C LEU A 56 11.55 3.56 -4.29
N PHE A 57 11.34 4.79 -3.79
CA PHE A 57 11.53 6.00 -4.60
C PHE A 57 12.91 6.62 -4.43
N HIS A 58 13.70 6.16 -3.45
CA HIS A 58 15.04 6.67 -3.13
C HIS A 58 15.07 8.19 -2.91
N ARG A 59 14.01 8.73 -2.29
CA ARG A 59 13.89 10.16 -1.98
C ARG A 59 12.95 10.39 -0.79
N PRO A 60 12.97 11.60 -0.20
CA PRO A 60 11.93 12.04 0.72
C PRO A 60 10.55 12.03 0.04
N VAL A 61 9.53 11.69 0.82
CA VAL A 61 8.15 11.52 0.36
C VAL A 61 7.32 12.67 0.89
N PHE A 62 6.56 13.31 0.00
CA PHE A 62 5.71 14.42 0.38
C PHE A 62 4.44 13.95 1.09
N PHE A 63 3.91 14.77 2.00
CA PHE A 63 2.72 14.41 2.77
C PHE A 63 1.51 14.13 1.88
N GLU A 64 1.35 14.85 0.77
CA GLU A 64 0.32 14.56 -0.23
C GLU A 64 0.42 13.17 -0.85
N GLU A 65 1.62 12.61 -0.97
CA GLU A 65 1.82 11.23 -1.44
C GLU A 65 1.39 10.23 -0.38
N LEU A 66 1.74 10.48 0.89
CA LEU A 66 1.28 9.67 2.02
C LEU A 66 -0.25 9.68 2.15
N ARG A 67 -0.88 10.83 1.87
CA ARG A 67 -2.35 10.94 1.84
C ARG A 67 -2.99 10.04 0.79
N LYS A 68 -2.33 9.78 -0.35
CA LYS A 68 -2.81 8.83 -1.37
C LYS A 68 -2.74 7.38 -0.86
N ALA A 69 -1.75 7.06 -0.03
CA ALA A 69 -1.71 5.79 0.70
C ALA A 69 -2.72 5.72 1.86
N GLY A 70 -3.47 6.79 2.14
CA GLY A 70 -4.50 6.86 3.18
C GLY A 70 -3.99 7.32 4.55
N VAL A 71 -2.73 7.78 4.64
CA VAL A 71 -2.20 8.41 5.87
C VAL A 71 -2.97 9.71 6.11
N ARG A 72 -3.52 9.87 7.32
CA ARG A 72 -4.38 11.02 7.65
C ARG A 72 -3.65 12.10 8.42
N ASP A 73 -2.80 11.67 9.35
CA ASP A 73 -2.06 12.54 10.24
C ASP A 73 -0.59 12.61 9.84
N MET A 74 0.12 13.64 10.30
CA MET A 74 1.55 13.75 10.05
C MET A 74 2.28 12.56 10.68
N PRO A 75 3.10 11.82 9.92
CA PRO A 75 3.80 10.66 10.46
C PRO A 75 4.81 11.09 11.52
N GLN A 76 5.04 10.22 12.52
CA GLN A 76 6.07 10.42 13.54
C GLN A 76 7.48 10.13 13.00
N ALA A 77 7.85 10.83 11.93
CA ALA A 77 9.12 10.65 11.22
C ALA A 77 9.86 11.98 11.05
N LYS A 78 11.13 11.89 10.64
CA LYS A 78 11.97 13.08 10.41
C LYS A 78 11.44 13.86 9.21
N GLN A 79 11.05 15.11 9.45
CA GLN A 79 10.79 16.05 8.37
C GLN A 79 12.12 16.50 7.75
N VAL A 80 12.23 16.47 6.43
CA VAL A 80 13.46 16.87 5.73
C VAL A 80 13.61 18.38 5.61
N GLY A 81 14.86 18.81 5.45
CA GLY A 81 15.22 20.22 5.26
C GLY A 81 14.75 20.80 3.92
N ILE A 82 14.88 22.12 3.77
CA ILE A 82 14.43 22.84 2.57
C ILE A 82 15.19 22.37 1.32
N GLU A 83 16.49 22.11 1.41
CA GLU A 83 17.34 21.71 0.28
C GLU A 83 16.93 20.34 -0.29
N GLU A 84 16.91 19.30 0.55
CA GLU A 84 16.46 17.95 0.16
C GLU A 84 15.03 17.96 -0.40
N ARG A 85 14.15 18.75 0.21
CA ARG A 85 12.78 18.93 -0.27
C ARG A 85 12.73 19.56 -1.67
N GLN A 86 13.55 20.58 -1.93
CA GLN A 86 13.63 21.20 -3.25
C GLN A 86 14.19 20.24 -4.30
N GLU A 87 15.15 19.41 -3.94
CA GLU A 87 15.68 18.37 -4.83
C GLU A 87 14.62 17.32 -5.20
N ALA A 88 13.91 16.79 -4.20
CA ALA A 88 12.79 15.87 -4.42
C ALA A 88 11.70 16.52 -5.29
N LYS A 89 11.38 17.80 -5.06
CA LYS A 89 10.44 18.56 -5.88
C LYS A 89 10.89 18.68 -7.33
N LYS A 90 12.18 18.96 -7.58
CA LYS A 90 12.74 19.04 -8.93
C LYS A 90 12.58 17.71 -9.67
N PHE A 91 12.83 16.58 -9.00
CA PHE A 91 12.64 15.26 -9.58
C PHE A 91 11.18 15.02 -9.99
N LEU A 92 10.23 15.30 -9.09
CA LEU A 92 8.81 15.17 -9.37
C LEU A 92 8.33 16.09 -10.49
N THR A 93 8.83 17.33 -10.52
CA THR A 93 8.49 18.30 -11.57
C THR A 93 8.98 17.82 -12.94
N ARG A 94 10.17 17.21 -13.02
CA ARG A 94 10.69 16.58 -14.26
C ARG A 94 9.82 15.41 -14.72
N ALA A 95 9.21 14.68 -13.78
CA ALA A 95 8.25 13.62 -14.06
C ALA A 95 6.83 14.15 -14.38
N GLY A 96 6.63 15.47 -14.45
CA GLY A 96 5.32 16.09 -14.72
C GLY A 96 4.38 16.15 -13.51
N ILE A 97 4.87 15.81 -12.31
CA ILE A 97 4.10 15.83 -11.07
C ILE A 97 4.28 17.20 -10.39
N LYS A 98 3.18 17.94 -10.24
CA LYS A 98 3.16 19.22 -9.54
C LYS A 98 3.11 18.99 -8.04
N VAL A 99 3.98 19.67 -7.31
CA VAL A 99 4.02 19.66 -5.83
C VAL A 99 3.96 21.10 -5.32
N MET A 100 3.09 21.36 -4.35
CA MET A 100 2.98 22.67 -3.72
C MET A 100 4.18 22.99 -2.82
N ASP A 101 4.62 24.24 -2.76
CA ASP A 101 5.79 24.67 -1.97
C ASP A 101 5.61 24.53 -0.44
N MET A 102 4.36 24.60 0.02
CA MET A 102 4.03 24.43 1.44
C MET A 102 3.99 22.96 1.87
N ASN A 103 4.09 22.02 0.93
CA ASN A 103 3.99 20.60 1.24
C ASN A 103 5.23 20.15 2.02
N LEU A 104 5.00 19.42 3.10
CA LEU A 104 6.04 18.86 3.95
C LEU A 104 6.51 17.53 3.35
N ALA A 105 7.78 17.22 3.53
CA ALA A 105 8.35 15.95 3.10
C ALA A 105 9.03 15.26 4.27
N TYR A 106 8.94 13.94 4.30
CA TYR A 106 9.41 13.10 5.39
C TYR A 106 10.35 12.02 4.87
N TYR A 107 11.26 11.61 5.74
CA TYR A 107 12.17 10.51 5.53
C TYR A 107 12.25 9.65 6.78
N ASN A 108 12.24 8.33 6.58
CA ASN A 108 12.42 7.34 7.63
C ASN A 108 13.46 6.31 7.16
N ASP A 109 14.53 6.16 7.92
CA ASP A 109 15.65 5.24 7.71
C ASP A 109 15.76 4.16 8.79
N ASP A 110 14.69 3.91 9.54
CA ASP A 110 14.67 2.87 10.56
C ASP A 110 14.81 1.47 9.95
N GLU A 111 16.03 0.94 9.99
CA GLU A 111 16.38 -0.41 9.52
C GLU A 111 15.59 -1.53 10.23
N ALA A 112 14.99 -1.27 11.40
CA ALA A 112 14.12 -2.25 12.06
C ALA A 112 12.86 -2.57 11.24
N LEU A 113 12.46 -1.70 10.29
CA LEU A 113 11.33 -1.90 9.40
C LEU A 113 11.67 -2.72 8.15
N THR A 114 12.96 -3.02 7.90
CA THR A 114 13.41 -3.75 6.71
C THR A 114 12.73 -5.12 6.53
N PRO A 115 12.57 -5.98 7.56
CA PRO A 115 11.84 -7.25 7.39
C PRO A 115 10.38 -7.06 6.97
N ARG A 116 9.69 -6.06 7.56
CA ARG A 116 8.30 -5.74 7.20
C ARG A 116 8.19 -5.15 5.80
N PHE A 117 9.21 -4.44 5.35
CA PHE A 117 9.29 -3.95 3.98
C PHE A 117 9.38 -5.09 2.96
N GLU A 118 10.19 -6.13 3.23
CA GLU A 118 10.27 -7.33 2.37
C GLU A 118 8.93 -8.08 2.29
N GLU A 119 8.18 -8.14 3.41
CA GLU A 119 6.82 -8.68 3.44
C GLU A 119 5.86 -7.85 2.57
N ILE A 120 5.95 -6.51 2.61
CA ILE A 120 5.16 -5.64 1.73
C ILE A 120 5.49 -5.89 0.27
N LEU A 121 6.77 -5.93 -0.10
CA LEU A 121 7.17 -6.20 -1.49
C LEU A 121 6.61 -7.54 -1.98
N SER A 122 6.70 -8.56 -1.13
CA SER A 122 6.16 -9.89 -1.42
C SER A 122 4.64 -9.84 -1.64
N ALA A 123 3.90 -9.16 -0.76
CA ALA A 123 2.46 -8.98 -0.89
C ALA A 123 2.08 -8.21 -2.17
N MET A 124 2.77 -7.11 -2.46
CA MET A 124 2.56 -6.30 -3.66
C MET A 124 2.80 -7.11 -4.94
N LEU A 125 3.85 -7.92 -4.99
CA LEU A 125 4.13 -8.80 -6.14
C LEU A 125 3.04 -9.86 -6.31
N CYS A 126 2.55 -10.44 -5.21
CA CYS A 126 1.46 -11.41 -5.26
C CYS A 126 0.17 -10.79 -5.83
N ASP A 127 -0.15 -9.57 -5.42
CA ASP A 127 -1.32 -8.83 -5.90
C ASP A 127 -1.17 -8.45 -7.38
N LEU A 128 -0.03 -7.89 -7.77
CA LEU A 128 0.22 -7.45 -9.15
C LEU A 128 0.28 -8.61 -10.15
N MET A 129 0.85 -9.75 -9.74
CA MET A 129 1.04 -10.90 -10.63
C MET A 129 -0.09 -11.93 -10.53
N SER A 130 -1.04 -11.76 -9.60
CA SER A 130 -2.16 -12.69 -9.37
C SER A 130 -1.74 -14.16 -9.15
N PHE A 131 -0.53 -14.39 -8.66
CA PHE A 131 -0.01 -15.74 -8.35
C PHE A 131 -0.36 -16.19 -6.93
N SER A 132 -1.28 -15.52 -6.24
CA SER A 132 -1.79 -15.95 -4.93
C SER A 132 -2.24 -17.42 -4.94
N ASN A 133 -2.82 -17.89 -6.04
CA ASN A 133 -3.20 -19.29 -6.25
C ASN A 133 -2.03 -20.29 -6.37
N LEU A 134 -0.81 -19.80 -6.60
CA LEU A 134 0.42 -20.60 -6.64
C LEU A 134 1.12 -20.67 -5.28
N ILE A 135 0.70 -19.84 -4.31
CA ILE A 135 1.24 -19.86 -2.96
C ILE A 135 0.63 -21.05 -2.24
N ARG A 136 1.49 -21.96 -1.78
CA ARG A 136 1.08 -23.12 -1.00
C ARG A 136 0.76 -22.66 0.42
N GLU A 137 -0.51 -22.45 0.72
CA GLU A 137 -0.95 -22.26 2.11
C GLU A 137 -0.51 -23.46 2.94
N THR A 138 0.37 -23.24 3.92
CA THR A 138 0.73 -24.26 4.90
C THR A 138 -0.46 -24.49 5.82
N LYS A 139 -1.32 -25.46 5.48
CA LYS A 139 -2.27 -26.01 6.44
C LYS A 139 -1.49 -26.54 7.64
N GLN A 140 -1.60 -25.86 8.79
CA GLN A 140 -1.18 -26.37 10.08
C GLN A 140 -1.84 -27.75 10.29
N THR A 141 -1.06 -28.81 10.13
CA THR A 141 -1.60 -30.19 10.07
C THR A 141 -1.60 -30.90 11.41
N LYS A 142 -1.23 -30.25 12.51
CA LYS A 142 -1.27 -30.88 13.84
C LYS A 142 -1.74 -29.91 14.91
N LEU A 143 -2.90 -30.24 15.46
CA LEU A 143 -3.34 -29.85 16.78
C LEU A 143 -3.19 -31.13 17.62
N ASP A 144 -2.03 -31.32 18.25
CA ASP A 144 -1.83 -32.44 19.17
C ASP A 144 -2.61 -32.14 20.47
N PHE A 145 -3.90 -32.46 20.47
CA PHE A 145 -4.68 -32.61 21.69
C PHE A 145 -4.25 -33.92 22.36
N THR A 146 -3.25 -33.85 23.24
CA THR A 146 -3.11 -34.88 24.29
C THR A 146 -4.15 -34.59 25.37
N MET A 147 -5.36 -35.13 25.20
CA MET A 147 -6.31 -35.36 26.29
C MET A 147 -6.38 -36.85 26.61
N GLY A 148 -6.24 -37.17 27.90
CA GLY A 148 -6.46 -38.48 28.53
C GLY A 148 -5.19 -39.32 28.62
N GLY A 149 -4.68 -39.73 29.78
CA GLY A 149 -5.18 -39.95 31.15
C GLY A 149 -4.37 -41.17 31.70
N PRO A 150 -4.56 -41.70 32.91
CA PRO A 150 -5.32 -41.28 34.10
C PRO A 150 -4.45 -40.65 35.21
#